data_AF-A0A0D2KEN6-F1
#
_entry.id   AF-A0A0D2KEN6-F1
#
_cell.length_a   1.000
_cell.length_b   1.000
_cell.length_c   1.000
_cell.angle_alpha   90.00
_cell.angle_beta   90.00
_cell.angle_gamma   90.00
#
_symmetry.space_group_name_H-M   'P 1'
#
loop_
_entity.id
_entity.type
_entity.pdbx_description
1 polymer ?
#
loop_
_entity_poly.entity_id
_entity_poly.type
_entity_poly.pdbx_seq_one_letter_code
_entity_poly.pdbx_strand_id
1 'polypeptide(L)'
;ADDVVEGDEKVDYYAVAHRISEKVVRQPNILVGGKLKDYQVKGLQWMVSLYNNRLNGILADEMGLGKTIQTISLITFLLETKRQRGPYLVIVPLSTMTNWSGEFAKWAPSVKIVAYKGNPAQRRALQGDPRHQENHFFSQGSPGKFTHAKKVA
;
A
#
# COMPACT_ATOMS: atom_id res chain seq x y z
N ALA A 1 -22.44 -33.11 44.05
CA ALA A 1 -22.70 -31.67 44.25
C ALA A 1 -21.39 -30.96 43.99
N ASP A 2 -20.83 -31.10 42.79
CA ASP A 2 -21.29 -30.47 41.54
C ASP A 2 -21.22 -28.97 41.66
N ASP A 3 -20.18 -28.41 41.05
CA ASP A 3 -20.32 -27.24 40.20
C ASP A 3 -19.29 -27.38 39.07
N VAL A 4 -19.72 -28.10 38.04
CA VAL A 4 -19.11 -28.09 36.72
C VAL A 4 -19.38 -26.71 36.14
N VAL A 5 -18.38 -25.84 36.09
CA VAL A 5 -18.51 -24.58 35.34
C VAL A 5 -18.31 -24.91 33.86
N GLU A 6 -19.43 -24.92 33.14
CA GLU A 6 -19.53 -25.17 31.70
C GLU A 6 -18.80 -24.10 30.86
N GLY A 7 -18.03 -24.57 29.87
CA GLY A 7 -17.98 -23.99 28.53
C GLY A 7 -17.42 -22.57 28.37
N ASP A 8 -16.11 -22.41 28.49
CA ASP A 8 -15.41 -21.24 27.93
C ASP A 8 -15.35 -21.41 26.40
N GLU A 9 -16.43 -21.04 25.69
CA GLU A 9 -16.40 -20.91 24.23
C GLU A 9 -15.34 -19.88 23.86
N LYS A 10 -14.14 -20.33 23.51
CA LYS A 10 -13.05 -19.47 23.05
C LYS A 10 -13.48 -18.79 21.76
N VAL A 11 -13.98 -17.57 21.89
CA VAL A 11 -14.27 -16.69 20.76
C VAL A 11 -12.98 -16.49 19.97
N ASP A 12 -12.97 -16.96 18.73
CA ASP A 12 -11.87 -16.73 17.79
C ASP A 12 -11.93 -15.27 17.31
N TYR A 13 -11.31 -14.38 18.10
CA TYR A 13 -11.18 -12.96 17.77
C TYR A 13 -10.52 -12.73 16.41
N TYR A 14 -9.61 -13.62 15.98
CA TYR A 14 -8.95 -13.49 14.70
C TYR A 14 -9.94 -13.72 13.55
N ALA A 15 -10.74 -14.78 13.62
CA ALA A 15 -11.79 -15.02 12.65
C ALA A 15 -12.83 -13.90 12.63
N VAL A 16 -13.15 -13.32 13.80
CA VAL A 16 -14.08 -12.19 13.91
C VAL A 16 -13.52 -10.90 13.30
N ALA A 17 -12.23 -10.60 13.49
CA ALA A 17 -11.58 -9.42 12.93
C ALA A 17 -11.30 -9.55 11.42
N HIS A 18 -10.99 -10.76 10.96
CA HIS A 18 -10.62 -11.07 9.57
C HIS A 18 -11.77 -11.70 8.77
N ARG A 19 -13.02 -11.28 9.04
CA ARG A 19 -14.24 -11.79 8.36
C ARG A 19 -14.14 -11.72 6.84
N ILE A 20 -13.60 -10.62 6.30
CA ILE A 20 -13.34 -10.47 4.87
C ILE A 20 -11.87 -10.82 4.60
N SER A 21 -11.63 -12.03 4.13
CA SER A 21 -10.29 -12.47 3.71
C SER A 21 -10.22 -12.65 2.20
N GLU A 22 -9.09 -12.24 1.62
CA GLU A 22 -8.80 -12.39 0.21
C GLU A 22 -7.48 -13.13 0.09
N LYS A 23 -7.44 -14.20 -0.71
CA LYS A 23 -6.22 -14.97 -0.90
C LYS A 23 -5.30 -14.24 -1.89
N VAL A 24 -4.14 -13.80 -1.42
CA VAL A 24 -3.13 -13.15 -2.29
C VAL A 24 -2.19 -14.23 -2.81
N VAL A 25 -2.41 -14.66 -4.04
CA VAL A 25 -1.66 -15.79 -4.65
C VAL A 25 -0.42 -15.29 -5.41
N ARG A 26 -0.40 -14.02 -5.81
CA ARG A 26 0.67 -13.43 -6.64
C ARG A 26 0.98 -12.01 -6.16
N GLN A 27 2.24 -11.60 -6.30
CA GLN A 27 2.63 -10.21 -6.10
C GLN A 27 2.02 -9.31 -7.20
N PRO A 28 1.81 -8.00 -6.93
CA PRO A 28 1.37 -7.05 -7.96
C PRO A 28 2.33 -7.00 -9.15
N ASN A 29 1.83 -6.83 -10.37
CA ASN A 29 2.68 -6.77 -11.57
C ASN A 29 3.57 -5.53 -11.58
N ILE A 30 3.11 -4.42 -10.99
CA ILE A 30 3.93 -3.21 -10.86
C ILE A 30 5.05 -3.35 -9.81
N LEU A 31 5.01 -4.40 -8.98
CA LEU A 31 6.08 -4.75 -8.06
C LEU A 31 7.14 -5.59 -8.78
N VAL A 32 8.25 -4.97 -9.13
CA VAL A 32 9.38 -5.54 -9.89
C VAL A 32 10.64 -5.64 -9.02
N GLY A 33 11.79 -6.00 -9.60
CA GLY A 33 13.08 -5.99 -8.88
C GLY A 33 13.31 -7.18 -7.94
N GLY A 34 12.40 -8.15 -7.93
CA GLY A 34 12.51 -9.41 -7.19
C GLY A 34 11.17 -10.12 -7.03
N LYS A 35 11.19 -11.28 -6.37
CA LYS A 35 9.98 -11.98 -5.93
C LYS A 35 9.79 -11.85 -4.42
N LEU A 36 8.55 -11.69 -3.98
CA LEU A 36 8.21 -11.77 -2.57
C LEU A 36 8.47 -13.20 -2.04
N LYS A 37 9.07 -13.30 -0.86
CA LYS A 37 9.19 -14.57 -0.14
C LYS A 37 7.83 -14.98 0.44
N ASP A 38 7.64 -16.25 0.73
CA ASP A 38 6.35 -16.78 1.19
C ASP A 38 5.81 -16.06 2.43
N TYR A 39 6.67 -15.74 3.40
CA TYR A 39 6.27 -14.99 4.59
C TYR A 39 5.84 -13.55 4.26
N GLN A 40 6.44 -12.93 3.23
CA GLN A 40 6.07 -11.59 2.77
C GLN A 40 4.72 -11.61 2.04
N VAL A 41 4.43 -12.68 1.30
CA VAL A 41 3.11 -12.90 0.68
C VAL A 41 2.04 -13.08 1.76
N LYS A 42 2.34 -13.84 2.82
CA LYS A 42 1.44 -13.96 3.99
C LYS A 42 1.23 -12.62 4.69
N GLY A 43 2.29 -11.84 4.90
CA GLY A 43 2.20 -10.49 5.48
C GLY A 43 1.38 -9.53 4.61
N LEU A 44 1.58 -9.55 3.29
CA LEU A 44 0.76 -8.81 2.34
C LEU A 44 -0.72 -9.22 2.42
N GLN A 45 -1.00 -10.52 2.42
CA GLN A 45 -2.37 -11.03 2.56
C GLN A 45 -3.04 -10.54 3.84
N TRP A 46 -2.31 -10.58 4.96
CA TRP A 46 -2.81 -10.10 6.25
C TRP A 46 -3.13 -8.59 6.19
N MET A 47 -2.24 -7.76 5.64
CA MET A 47 -2.49 -6.33 5.47
C MET A 47 -3.65 -6.02 4.52
N VAL A 48 -3.82 -6.80 3.45
CA VAL A 48 -4.98 -6.68 2.55
C VAL A 48 -6.27 -7.03 3.30
N SER A 49 -6.25 -8.03 4.17
CA SER A 49 -7.41 -8.34 5.02
C SER A 49 -7.72 -7.19 5.99
N LEU A 50 -6.72 -6.56 6.61
CA LEU A 50 -6.94 -5.36 7.43
C LEU A 50 -7.62 -4.24 6.62
N TYR A 51 -7.12 -3.96 5.42
CA TYR A 51 -7.70 -2.97 4.51
C TYR A 51 -9.17 -3.28 4.16
N ASN A 52 -9.46 -4.55 3.83
CA ASN A 52 -10.81 -5.00 3.47
C ASN A 52 -11.78 -4.90 4.67
N ASN A 53 -11.31 -5.14 5.90
CA ASN A 53 -12.11 -5.06 7.13
C ASN A 53 -12.09 -3.67 7.79
N ARG A 54 -11.45 -2.66 7.18
CA ARG A 54 -11.29 -1.30 7.75
C ARG A 54 -10.61 -1.28 9.11
N LEU A 55 -9.65 -2.18 9.29
CA LEU A 55 -8.84 -2.28 10.50
C LEU A 55 -7.46 -1.66 10.27
N ASN A 56 -6.91 -1.09 11.34
CA ASN A 56 -5.50 -0.73 11.40
C ASN A 56 -4.70 -1.93 11.95
N GLY A 57 -3.39 -1.94 11.71
CA GLY A 57 -2.54 -3.00 12.23
C GLY A 57 -1.10 -2.56 12.41
N ILE A 58 -0.35 -3.37 13.17
CA ILE A 58 1.06 -3.17 13.47
C ILE A 58 1.82 -4.35 12.88
N LEU A 59 2.73 -4.09 11.94
CA LEU A 59 3.62 -5.11 11.41
C LEU A 59 4.82 -5.29 12.35
N ALA A 60 4.74 -6.29 13.23
CA ALA A 60 5.71 -6.55 14.29
C ALA A 60 6.77 -7.61 13.93
N ASP A 61 6.98 -7.86 12.64
CA ASP A 61 8.00 -8.78 12.14
C ASP A 61 9.41 -8.42 12.66
N GLU A 62 10.26 -9.43 12.84
CA GLU A 62 11.67 -9.26 13.18
C GLU A 62 12.41 -8.31 12.21
N MET A 63 13.52 -7.73 12.68
CA MET A 63 14.37 -6.89 11.85
C MET A 63 14.96 -7.72 10.70
N GLY A 64 15.03 -7.13 9.50
CA GLY A 64 15.55 -7.83 8.32
C GLY A 64 14.51 -8.64 7.51
N LEU A 65 13.27 -8.82 7.99
CA LEU A 65 12.20 -9.48 7.23
C LEU A 65 11.57 -8.61 6.12
N GLY A 66 12.17 -7.46 5.81
CA GLY A 66 11.76 -6.63 4.67
C GLY A 66 10.41 -5.94 4.85
N LYS A 67 10.11 -5.41 6.05
CA LYS A 67 8.89 -4.63 6.34
C LYS A 67 8.67 -3.48 5.33
N THR A 68 9.74 -2.86 4.85
CA THR A 68 9.68 -1.85 3.77
C THR A 68 9.12 -2.44 2.48
N ILE A 69 9.64 -3.59 2.04
CA ILE A 69 9.16 -4.26 0.81
C ILE A 69 7.71 -4.71 0.98
N GLN A 70 7.32 -5.22 2.15
CA GLN A 70 5.93 -5.57 2.45
C GLN A 70 5.01 -4.33 2.38
N THR A 71 5.47 -3.17 2.87
CA THR A 71 4.70 -1.93 2.79
C THR A 71 4.55 -1.44 1.34
N ILE A 72 5.62 -1.51 0.54
CA ILE A 72 5.59 -1.18 -0.88
C ILE A 72 4.68 -2.16 -1.64
N SER A 73 4.70 -3.45 -1.30
CA SER A 73 3.82 -4.45 -1.91
C SER A 73 2.35 -4.20 -1.59
N LEU A 74 2.03 -3.72 -0.38
CA LEU A 74 0.68 -3.29 -0.04
C LEU A 74 0.23 -2.10 -0.89
N ILE A 75 1.04 -1.03 -0.98
CA ILE A 75 0.70 0.15 -1.78
C ILE A 75 0.49 -0.22 -3.24
N THR A 76 1.39 -1.02 -3.81
CA THR A 76 1.29 -1.47 -5.21
C THR A 76 0.07 -2.36 -5.45
N PHE A 77 -0.27 -3.24 -4.50
CA PHE A 77 -1.50 -4.04 -4.55
C PHE A 77 -2.76 -3.18 -4.54
N LEU A 78 -2.81 -2.16 -3.67
CA LEU A 78 -3.95 -1.24 -3.60
C LEU A 78 -4.08 -0.40 -4.89
N LEU A 79 -2.96 0.04 -5.46
CA LEU A 79 -2.92 0.77 -6.72
C LEU A 79 -3.43 -0.06 -7.90
N GLU A 80 -2.93 -1.29 -8.04
CA GLU A 80 -3.18 -2.14 -9.20
C GLU A 80 -4.51 -2.89 -9.10
N THR A 81 -4.72 -3.60 -7.99
CA THR A 81 -5.84 -4.53 -7.81
C THR A 81 -7.09 -3.81 -7.30
N LYS A 82 -6.94 -2.95 -6.29
CA LYS A 82 -8.06 -2.20 -5.71
C LYS A 82 -8.34 -0.85 -6.40
N ARG A 83 -7.52 -0.49 -7.40
CA ARG A 83 -7.58 0.77 -8.17
C ARG A 83 -7.58 2.02 -7.28
N GLN A 84 -6.95 1.95 -6.11
CA GLN A 84 -6.83 3.06 -5.17
C GLN A 84 -5.58 3.87 -5.48
N ARG A 85 -5.77 5.01 -6.16
CA ARG A 85 -4.66 5.85 -6.67
C ARG A 85 -3.94 6.70 -5.62
N GLY A 86 -4.36 6.64 -4.36
CA GLY A 86 -3.81 7.45 -3.26
C GLY A 86 -4.63 8.71 -3.00
N PRO A 87 -4.09 9.69 -2.26
CA PRO A 87 -2.69 9.79 -1.82
C PRO A 87 -2.30 8.78 -0.73
N TYR A 88 -1.03 8.35 -0.74
CA TYR A 88 -0.43 7.53 0.32
C TYR A 88 0.65 8.34 1.04
N LEU A 89 0.58 8.40 2.37
CA LEU A 89 1.58 9.06 3.21
C LEU A 89 2.40 8.01 3.97
N VAL A 90 3.70 8.03 3.75
CA VAL A 90 4.66 7.16 4.47
C VAL A 90 5.61 8.05 5.26
N ILE A 91 5.54 7.95 6.59
CA ILE A 91 6.39 8.72 7.51
C ILE A 91 7.52 7.83 7.97
N VAL A 92 8.76 8.31 7.83
CA VAL A 92 9.98 7.55 8.12
C VAL A 92 11.01 8.43 8.83
N PRO A 93 11.89 7.85 9.68
CA PRO A 93 13.04 8.58 10.18
C PRO A 93 13.91 9.11 9.04
N LEU A 94 14.43 10.33 9.18
CA LEU A 94 15.19 11.02 8.14
C LEU A 94 16.38 10.18 7.61
N SER A 95 17.07 9.45 8.50
CA SER A 95 18.19 8.56 8.17
C SER A 95 17.82 7.44 7.20
N THR A 96 16.56 6.99 7.21
CA THR A 96 16.08 5.88 6.37
C THR A 96 15.40 6.35 5.09
N MET A 97 15.16 7.65 4.92
CA MET A 97 14.37 8.17 3.81
C MET A 97 15.02 7.91 2.43
N THR A 98 16.36 7.95 2.36
CA THR A 98 17.10 7.58 1.14
C THR A 98 16.94 6.10 0.81
N ASN A 99 16.98 5.23 1.83
CA ASN A 99 16.73 3.79 1.65
C ASN A 99 15.31 3.54 1.12
N TRP A 100 14.29 4.18 1.71
CA TRP A 100 12.92 4.08 1.21
C TRP A 100 12.79 4.53 -0.24
N SER A 101 13.41 5.66 -0.61
CA SER A 101 13.39 6.16 -1.99
C SER A 101 14.06 5.17 -2.96
N GLY A 102 15.18 4.55 -2.55
CA GLY A 102 15.87 3.52 -3.31
C GLY A 102 15.05 2.24 -3.47
N GLU A 103 14.38 1.79 -2.41
CA GLU A 103 13.49 0.62 -2.48
C GLU A 103 12.28 0.89 -3.38
N PHE A 104 11.68 2.08 -3.36
CA PHE A 104 10.63 2.44 -4.33
C PHE A 104 11.17 2.44 -5.77
N ALA A 105 12.34 3.04 -6.02
CA ALA A 105 12.95 3.04 -7.35
C ALA A 105 13.25 1.62 -7.86
N LYS A 106 13.67 0.72 -6.97
CA LYS A 106 13.98 -0.68 -7.30
C LYS A 106 12.74 -1.54 -7.50
N TRP A 107 11.80 -1.47 -6.55
CA TRP A 107 10.68 -2.39 -6.47
C TRP A 107 9.41 -1.88 -7.15
N ALA A 108 9.24 -0.57 -7.29
CA ALA A 108 8.04 0.04 -7.83
C ALA A 108 8.36 1.30 -8.66
N PRO A 109 9.18 1.19 -9.73
CA PRO A 109 9.68 2.34 -10.50
C PRO A 109 8.57 3.14 -11.21
N SER A 110 7.41 2.53 -11.46
CA SER A 110 6.24 3.19 -12.04
C SER A 110 5.46 4.03 -11.03
N VAL A 111 5.71 3.87 -9.73
CA VAL A 111 5.03 4.62 -8.67
C VAL A 111 5.72 5.96 -8.48
N LYS A 112 4.98 7.05 -8.72
CA LYS A 112 5.48 8.40 -8.47
C LYS A 112 5.62 8.64 -6.96
N ILE A 113 6.83 9.01 -6.52
CA ILE A 113 7.11 9.38 -5.12
C ILE A 113 7.48 10.86 -5.01
N VAL A 114 7.12 11.47 -3.89
CA VAL A 114 7.60 12.82 -3.53
C VAL A 114 8.29 12.74 -2.17
N ALA A 115 9.61 12.90 -2.16
CA ALA A 115 10.40 12.89 -0.94
C ALA A 115 10.44 14.30 -0.33
N TYR A 116 9.67 14.52 0.74
CA TYR A 116 9.57 15.82 1.39
C TYR A 116 10.75 16.06 2.36
N LYS A 117 11.86 16.59 1.83
CA LYS A 117 13.08 16.91 2.59
C LYS A 117 13.72 18.23 2.19
N GLY A 118 14.75 18.63 2.92
CA GLY A 118 15.56 19.82 2.62
C GLY A 118 15.08 21.05 3.36
N ASN A 119 15.61 22.21 2.98
CA ASN A 119 15.33 23.49 3.63
C ASN A 119 13.89 23.99 3.31
N PRO A 120 13.38 25.02 4.01
CA PRO A 120 12.02 25.52 3.79
C PRO A 120 11.73 26.01 2.36
N ALA A 121 12.72 26.47 1.61
CA ALA A 121 12.54 26.89 0.22
C ALA A 121 12.35 25.67 -0.71
N GLN A 122 13.17 24.63 -0.54
CA GLN A 122 13.04 23.37 -1.28
C GLN A 122 11.68 22.71 -1.01
N ARG A 123 11.24 22.69 0.26
CA ARG A 123 9.92 22.12 0.62
C ARG A 123 8.76 22.91 0.05
N ARG A 124 8.84 24.25 0.02
CA ARG A 124 7.83 25.10 -0.64
C ARG A 124 7.76 24.83 -2.15
N ALA A 125 8.89 24.62 -2.81
CA ALA A 125 8.91 24.25 -4.23
C ALA A 125 8.19 22.92 -4.50
N LEU A 126 8.28 21.94 -3.58
CA LEU A 126 7.57 20.67 -3.71
C LEU A 126 6.04 20.81 -3.58
N GLN A 127 5.54 21.79 -2.83
CA GLN A 127 4.09 22.04 -2.69
C GLN A 127 3.45 22.53 -4.00
N GLY A 128 4.22 23.27 -4.81
CA GLY A 128 3.78 23.75 -6.12
C GLY A 128 3.92 22.74 -7.26
N ASP A 129 4.40 21.53 -6.97
CA ASP A 129 4.64 20.50 -7.99
C ASP A 129 3.32 19.94 -8.56
N PRO A 130 3.12 19.92 -9.89
CA PRO A 130 1.92 19.35 -10.52
C PRO A 130 1.65 17.89 -10.14
N ARG A 131 2.67 17.13 -9.71
CA ARG A 131 2.51 15.77 -9.16
C ARG A 131 1.68 15.73 -7.88
N HIS A 132 1.55 16.84 -7.14
CA HIS A 132 0.57 16.99 -6.05
C HIS A 132 -0.86 17.23 -6.58
N GLN A 133 -1.02 17.74 -7.80
CA GLN A 133 -2.31 18.18 -8.36
C GLN A 133 -2.99 17.15 -9.27
N GLU A 134 -2.23 16.27 -9.93
CA GLU A 134 -2.79 15.25 -10.85
C GLU A 134 -3.78 14.28 -10.17
N ASN A 135 -3.65 14.06 -8.86
CA ASN A 135 -4.57 13.16 -8.13
C ASN A 135 -5.96 13.78 -7.90
N HIS A 136 -6.13 15.09 -8.06
CA HIS A 136 -7.43 15.76 -7.90
C HIS A 136 -8.27 15.78 -9.19
N PHE A 137 -7.65 15.68 -10.36
CA PHE A 137 -8.34 15.82 -11.65
C PHE A 137 -9.14 14.57 -12.08
N PHE A 138 -8.82 13.39 -11.53
CA PHE A 138 -9.47 12.14 -11.91
C PHE A 138 -10.62 11.71 -10.97
N SER A 139 -10.97 12.53 -9.97
CA SER A 139 -12.06 12.25 -9.01
C SER A 139 -13.46 12.62 -9.54
N GLN A 140 -13.57 13.28 -10.69
CA GLN A 140 -14.86 13.60 -11.31
C GLN A 140 -15.09 12.63 -12.48
N GLY A 141 -16.04 11.73 -12.32
CA GLY A 141 -16.36 10.67 -13.28
C GLY A 141 -16.75 11.21 -14.66
N SER A 142 -16.39 10.45 -15.70
CA SER A 142 -16.74 10.67 -17.10
C SER A 142 -18.24 10.91 -17.31
N PRO A 143 -18.59 11.57 -18.42
CA PRO A 143 -19.31 10.80 -19.44
C PRO A 143 -18.65 10.94 -20.83
N GLY A 144 -18.58 9.78 -21.49
CA GLY A 144 -18.28 9.53 -22.90
C GLY A 144 -17.76 10.65 -23.80
N LYS A 145 -16.63 10.37 -24.46
CA LYS A 145 -16.54 10.30 -25.93
C LYS A 145 -15.20 9.71 -26.34
N PHE A 146 -15.24 8.46 -26.80
CA PHE A 146 -14.30 8.00 -27.81
C PHE A 146 -14.57 8.80 -29.08
N THR A 147 -13.58 9.51 -29.60
CA THR A 147 -13.43 9.74 -31.03
C THR A 147 -11.97 9.99 -31.36
N HIS A 148 -11.45 9.11 -32.22
CA HIS A 148 -10.22 9.29 -33.00
C HIS A 148 -10.16 10.67 -33.65
N ALA A 149 -8.99 11.28 -33.67
CA ALA A 149 -8.58 12.12 -34.79
C ALA A 149 -7.05 12.12 -34.90
N LYS A 150 -6.55 11.40 -35.91
CA LYS A 150 -5.26 11.70 -36.55
C LYS A 150 -5.25 13.18 -36.93
N LYS A 151 -4.11 13.86 -36.76
CA LYS A 151 -3.78 14.98 -37.64
C LYS A 151 -2.42 14.72 -38.26
N VAL A 152 -2.50 14.24 -39.49
CA VAL A 152 -1.44 14.35 -40.50
C VAL A 152 -1.69 15.69 -41.18
N ALA A 153 -0.72 16.58 -41.08
CA ALA A 153 -0.36 17.66 -42.01
C ALA A 153 0.82 18.41 -41.38
#